data_AF-A0A9P1GSI6-F1
#
_entry.id   AF-A0A9P1GSI6-F1
#
_cell.length_a   1.000
_cell.length_b   1.000
_cell.length_c   1.000
_cell.angle_alpha   90.00
_cell.angle_beta   90.00
_cell.angle_gamma   90.00
#
_symmetry.space_group_name_H-M   'P 1'
#
loop_
_entity.id
_entity.type
_entity.pdbx_description
1 polymer ?
#
loop_
_entity_poly.entity_id
_entity_poly.type
_entity_poly.pdbx_seq_one_letter_code
_entity_poly.pdbx_strand_id
1 'polypeptide(L)'
;MARSGQSKITGSAKLNLRSNLLQNSEIGLRLATSASGAPLQLELAQDSLTNLGNGAILQGSLCKVAMKDCLISHCKRIGLHALREASVKLLQCRISDNGRGVVIASRSAAQIHGCSFERNIGWAIRFEAEGPEQAQAEPSEQDLGASRALNALRSDVTFNEFGAPSKGNAGRKRVRVDTRNAYVLCLGNREPGDGGQMVEPQVKCQKT
;
A
#
# COMPACT_ATOMS: atom_id res chain seq x y z
N MET A 1 -6.47 -28.02 -14.61
CA MET A 1 -5.44 -27.38 -13.76
C MET A 1 -5.09 -26.02 -14.36
N ALA A 2 -5.57 -24.92 -13.79
CA ALA A 2 -5.15 -23.58 -14.23
C ALA A 2 -3.77 -23.28 -13.63
N ARG A 3 -2.76 -23.07 -14.47
CA ARG A 3 -1.44 -22.61 -14.01
C ARG A 3 -1.59 -21.17 -13.52
N SER A 4 -1.38 -20.94 -12.22
CA SER A 4 -1.36 -19.59 -11.65
C SER A 4 -0.11 -18.85 -12.15
N GLY A 5 -0.29 -18.02 -13.18
CA GLY A 5 0.78 -17.21 -13.74
C GLY A 5 1.13 -16.06 -12.80
N GLN A 6 2.36 -15.98 -12.32
CA GLN A 6 2.85 -14.78 -11.63
C GLN A 6 3.48 -13.85 -12.66
N SER A 7 3.03 -12.60 -12.74
CA SER A 7 3.72 -11.56 -13.50
C SER A 7 4.86 -11.01 -12.63
N LYS A 8 6.06 -11.53 -12.85
CA LYS A 8 7.29 -11.06 -12.20
C LYS A 8 8.04 -10.14 -13.16
N ILE A 9 8.28 -8.90 -12.74
CA ILE A 9 9.08 -7.93 -13.49
C ILE A 9 10.33 -7.61 -12.66
N THR A 10 11.51 -7.73 -13.29
CA THR A 10 12.82 -7.45 -12.69
C THR A 10 13.70 -6.67 -13.68
N GLY A 11 14.52 -5.74 -13.18
CA GLY A 11 15.47 -4.95 -13.98
C GLY A 11 15.07 -3.48 -14.13
N SER A 12 15.84 -2.73 -14.93
CA SER A 12 15.44 -1.37 -15.36
C SER A 12 14.28 -1.48 -16.32
N ALA A 13 13.14 -0.93 -15.92
CA ALA A 13 12.04 -0.81 -16.84
C ALA A 13 11.14 0.35 -16.43
N LYS A 14 10.71 1.11 -17.42
CA LYS A 14 9.48 1.89 -17.32
C LYS A 14 8.38 1.11 -18.04
N LEU A 15 7.37 0.68 -17.30
CA LEU A 15 6.21 0.00 -17.86
C LEU A 15 4.97 0.85 -17.65
N ASN A 16 4.11 0.87 -18.67
CA ASN A 16 2.79 1.48 -18.59
C ASN A 16 1.77 0.39 -18.92
N LEU A 17 0.95 0.03 -17.95
CA LEU A 17 -0.17 -0.88 -18.10
C LEU A 17 -1.45 -0.07 -18.06
N ARG A 18 -2.39 -0.42 -18.93
CA ARG A 18 -3.72 0.20 -18.96
C ARG A 18 -4.78 -0.82 -19.31
N SER A 19 -5.89 -0.79 -18.58
CA SER A 19 -7.09 -1.60 -18.85
C SER A 19 -6.83 -3.11 -18.87
N ASN A 20 -5.92 -3.60 -18.02
CA ASN A 20 -5.60 -5.01 -17.87
C ASN A 20 -6.41 -5.66 -16.74
N LEU A 21 -6.59 -6.97 -16.85
CA LEU A 21 -7.16 -7.82 -15.81
C LEU A 21 -6.12 -8.84 -15.34
N LEU A 22 -5.59 -8.63 -14.15
CA LEU A 22 -4.62 -9.49 -13.47
C LEU A 22 -5.35 -10.32 -12.41
N GLN A 23 -5.69 -11.57 -12.76
CA GLN A 23 -6.57 -12.38 -11.91
C GLN A 23 -6.14 -13.83 -11.72
N ASN A 24 -6.67 -14.47 -10.68
CA ASN A 24 -6.52 -15.89 -10.36
C ASN A 24 -5.07 -16.34 -10.09
N SER A 25 -4.22 -15.41 -9.68
CA SER A 25 -2.82 -15.69 -9.31
C SER A 25 -2.64 -15.65 -7.81
N GLU A 26 -1.63 -16.37 -7.29
CA GLU A 26 -1.25 -16.25 -5.87
C GLU A 26 -0.71 -14.85 -5.56
N ILE A 27 -0.03 -14.25 -6.54
CA ILE A 27 0.44 -12.87 -6.51
C ILE A 27 0.15 -12.29 -7.88
N GLY A 28 -0.70 -11.26 -7.96
CA GLY A 28 -1.05 -10.63 -9.23
C GLY A 28 0.13 -9.91 -9.86
N LEU A 29 0.79 -9.06 -9.08
CA LEU A 29 1.94 -8.29 -9.50
C LEU A 29 3.08 -8.41 -8.48
N ARG A 30 4.28 -8.78 -8.93
CA ARG A 30 5.48 -8.77 -8.11
C ARG A 30 6.55 -7.91 -8.77
N LEU A 31 6.86 -6.78 -8.14
CA LEU A 31 7.94 -5.88 -8.53
C LEU A 31 9.04 -5.91 -7.46
N ALA A 32 10.27 -6.11 -7.89
CA ALA A 32 11.41 -6.13 -6.98
C ALA A 32 12.64 -5.49 -7.64
N THR A 33 13.27 -4.57 -6.92
CA THR A 33 14.59 -4.02 -7.26
C THR A 33 15.62 -4.40 -6.19
N SER A 34 16.88 -4.53 -6.59
CA SER A 34 18.03 -4.59 -5.68
C SER A 34 18.55 -3.17 -5.38
N ALA A 35 19.34 -3.02 -4.32
CA ALA A 35 19.93 -1.72 -3.92
C ALA A 35 20.89 -1.15 -4.98
N SER A 36 21.66 -2.01 -5.65
CA SER A 36 22.53 -1.66 -6.78
C SER A 36 21.84 -1.79 -8.15
N GLY A 37 20.55 -2.12 -8.15
CA GLY A 37 19.80 -2.38 -9.36
C GLY A 37 19.45 -1.10 -10.11
N ALA A 38 18.91 -1.26 -11.31
CA ALA A 38 18.36 -0.15 -12.05
C ALA A 38 16.92 0.16 -11.61
N PRO A 39 16.44 1.41 -11.73
CA PRO A 39 15.13 1.80 -11.27
C PRO A 39 14.00 1.12 -12.05
N LEU A 40 12.96 0.74 -11.32
CA LEU A 40 11.75 0.14 -11.85
C LEU A 40 10.59 1.10 -11.62
N GLN A 41 9.98 1.55 -12.71
CA GLN A 41 8.82 2.42 -12.70
C GLN A 41 7.66 1.73 -13.37
N LEU A 42 6.53 1.61 -12.67
CA LEU A 42 5.30 1.07 -13.23
C LEU A 42 4.15 2.05 -13.05
N GLU A 43 3.50 2.39 -14.14
CA GLU A 43 2.25 3.14 -14.15
C GLU A 43 1.11 2.18 -14.54
N LEU A 44 0.10 2.07 -13.69
CA LEU A 44 -1.15 1.34 -13.94
C LEU A 44 -2.29 2.34 -14.04
N ALA A 45 -3.18 2.16 -15.01
CA ALA A 45 -4.36 2.98 -15.20
C ALA A 45 -5.56 2.13 -15.59
N GLN A 46 -6.65 2.23 -14.82
CA GLN A 46 -7.89 1.51 -15.12
C GLN A 46 -7.71 -0.02 -15.14
N ASP A 47 -6.74 -0.54 -14.39
CA ASP A 47 -6.45 -1.98 -14.29
C ASP A 47 -7.20 -2.62 -13.11
N SER A 48 -7.46 -3.93 -13.21
CA SER A 48 -8.07 -4.73 -12.14
C SER A 48 -7.14 -5.84 -11.67
N LEU A 49 -6.86 -5.86 -10.37
CA LEU A 49 -6.06 -6.88 -9.70
C LEU A 49 -6.97 -7.69 -8.77
N THR A 50 -7.31 -8.91 -9.17
CA THR A 50 -8.24 -9.81 -8.45
C THR A 50 -7.63 -11.19 -8.22
N ASN A 51 -6.96 -11.39 -7.09
CA ASN A 51 -5.99 -12.48 -6.92
C ASN A 51 -6.27 -13.39 -5.72
N LEU A 52 -5.79 -14.62 -5.75
CA LEU A 52 -6.03 -15.61 -4.70
C LEU A 52 -5.19 -15.38 -3.44
N GLY A 53 -4.10 -14.62 -3.52
CA GLY A 53 -3.24 -14.30 -2.39
C GLY A 53 -3.07 -12.79 -2.19
N ASN A 54 -1.99 -12.22 -2.75
CA ASN A 54 -1.74 -10.78 -2.74
C ASN A 54 -2.05 -10.15 -4.10
N GLY A 55 -2.59 -8.93 -4.12
CA GLY A 55 -2.81 -8.20 -5.37
C GLY A 55 -1.48 -7.73 -5.96
N ALA A 56 -0.75 -6.89 -5.23
CA ALA A 56 0.57 -6.40 -5.61
C ALA A 56 1.58 -6.47 -4.44
N ILE A 57 2.81 -6.86 -4.74
CA ILE A 57 3.97 -6.78 -3.85
C ILE A 57 5.04 -5.92 -4.51
N LEU A 58 5.42 -4.84 -3.84
CA LEU A 58 6.43 -3.88 -4.26
C LEU A 58 7.60 -3.94 -3.29
N GLN A 59 8.82 -4.11 -3.81
CA GLN A 59 10.00 -4.27 -2.97
C GLN A 59 11.22 -3.52 -3.52
N GLY A 60 11.86 -2.72 -2.66
CA GLY A 60 13.16 -2.09 -2.94
C GLY A 60 13.05 -0.57 -3.17
N SER A 61 14.11 0.14 -2.76
CA SER A 61 14.19 1.62 -2.78
C SER A 61 14.07 2.25 -4.17
N LEU A 62 14.35 1.46 -5.21
CA LEU A 62 14.29 1.90 -6.61
C LEU A 62 12.99 1.46 -7.30
N CYS A 63 12.05 0.86 -6.56
CA CYS A 63 10.74 0.45 -7.04
C CYS A 63 9.71 1.56 -6.81
N LYS A 64 9.22 2.17 -7.90
CA LYS A 64 8.22 3.24 -7.89
C LYS A 64 6.98 2.81 -8.67
N VAL A 65 5.81 2.87 -8.03
CA VAL A 65 4.54 2.49 -8.68
C VAL A 65 3.52 3.59 -8.53
N ALA A 66 2.85 3.92 -9.63
CA ALA A 66 1.65 4.75 -9.63
C ALA A 66 0.47 3.93 -10.15
N MET A 67 -0.65 3.97 -9.43
CA MET A 67 -1.91 3.34 -9.84
C MET A 67 -2.99 4.42 -9.84
N LYS A 68 -3.71 4.54 -10.95
CA LYS A 68 -4.81 5.48 -11.11
C LYS A 68 -6.07 4.79 -11.60
N ASP A 69 -7.20 5.08 -10.96
CA ASP A 69 -8.51 4.52 -11.35
C ASP A 69 -8.53 2.98 -11.39
N CYS A 70 -7.69 2.33 -10.57
CA CYS A 70 -7.55 0.88 -10.55
C CYS A 70 -8.48 0.22 -9.51
N LEU A 71 -8.79 -1.05 -9.73
CA LEU A 71 -9.47 -1.93 -8.77
C LEU A 71 -8.48 -2.94 -8.19
N ILE A 72 -8.40 -3.02 -6.86
CA ILE A 72 -7.66 -4.07 -6.15
C ILE A 72 -8.64 -4.80 -5.24
N SER A 73 -9.04 -6.02 -5.61
CA SER A 73 -10.10 -6.72 -4.90
C SER A 73 -9.92 -8.21 -4.71
N HIS A 74 -10.69 -8.77 -3.77
CA HIS A 74 -10.78 -10.21 -3.52
C HIS A 74 -9.43 -10.90 -3.23
N CYS A 75 -8.42 -10.14 -2.78
CA CYS A 75 -7.12 -10.68 -2.39
C CYS A 75 -7.22 -11.27 -0.99
N LYS A 76 -7.08 -12.60 -0.86
CA LYS A 76 -7.24 -13.29 0.44
C LYS A 76 -6.32 -12.75 1.54
N ARG A 77 -5.14 -12.23 1.17
CA ARG A 77 -4.14 -11.72 2.13
C ARG A 77 -4.09 -10.21 2.17
N ILE A 78 -3.45 -9.57 1.18
CA ILE A 78 -3.24 -8.12 1.12
C ILE A 78 -3.50 -7.63 -0.31
N GLY A 79 -4.27 -6.55 -0.46
CA GLY A 79 -4.47 -5.91 -1.75
C GLY A 79 -3.14 -5.38 -2.31
N LEU A 80 -2.47 -4.49 -1.57
CA LEU A 80 -1.16 -3.96 -1.94
C LEU A 80 -0.18 -3.96 -0.76
N HIS A 81 1.02 -4.46 -0.98
CA HIS A 81 2.08 -4.53 0.02
C HIS A 81 3.36 -3.83 -0.48
N ALA A 82 3.71 -2.70 0.12
CA ALA A 82 4.95 -1.97 -0.15
C ALA A 82 5.98 -2.25 0.95
N LEU A 83 7.18 -2.68 0.52
CA LEU A 83 8.25 -3.17 1.38
C LEU A 83 9.60 -2.58 0.96
N ARG A 84 10.53 -2.50 1.91
CA ARG A 84 11.94 -2.16 1.72
C ARG A 84 12.12 -0.88 0.90
N GLU A 85 11.60 0.23 1.42
CA GLU A 85 11.73 1.58 0.83
C GLU A 85 11.02 1.76 -0.53
N ALA A 86 10.10 0.87 -0.90
CA ALA A 86 9.29 1.05 -2.10
C ALA A 86 8.40 2.29 -1.99
N SER A 87 8.16 2.96 -3.12
CA SER A 87 7.27 4.13 -3.20
C SER A 87 6.03 3.81 -4.03
N VAL A 88 4.86 4.10 -3.47
CA VAL A 88 3.57 3.87 -4.14
C VAL A 88 2.69 5.13 -4.16
N LYS A 89 2.04 5.38 -5.28
CA LYS A 89 0.97 6.37 -5.44
C LYS A 89 -0.32 5.69 -5.85
N LEU A 90 -1.37 5.86 -5.08
CA LEU A 90 -2.74 5.41 -5.37
C LEU A 90 -3.62 6.62 -5.52
N LEU A 91 -4.21 6.79 -6.71
CA LEU A 91 -5.06 7.91 -7.05
C LEU A 91 -6.41 7.37 -7.53
N GLN A 92 -7.48 7.72 -6.83
CA GLN A 92 -8.85 7.36 -7.26
C GLN A 92 -9.06 5.84 -7.44
N CYS A 93 -8.32 5.03 -6.67
CA CYS A 93 -8.42 3.58 -6.73
C CYS A 93 -9.54 3.05 -5.81
N ARG A 94 -10.10 1.90 -6.16
CA ARG A 94 -11.00 1.12 -5.31
C ARG A 94 -10.27 -0.09 -4.75
N ILE A 95 -10.23 -0.21 -3.42
CA ILE A 95 -9.57 -1.30 -2.72
C ILE A 95 -10.61 -2.01 -1.85
N SER A 96 -11.10 -3.17 -2.29
CA SER A 96 -12.22 -3.84 -1.60
C SER A 96 -12.11 -5.34 -1.44
N ASP A 97 -12.81 -5.91 -0.46
CA ASP A 97 -12.96 -7.36 -0.32
C ASP A 97 -11.63 -8.11 -0.12
N ASN A 98 -10.62 -7.45 0.46
CA ASN A 98 -9.31 -8.05 0.72
C ASN A 98 -9.17 -8.46 2.19
N GLY A 99 -8.20 -9.34 2.48
CA GLY A 99 -7.79 -9.63 3.86
C GLY A 99 -7.30 -8.35 4.57
N ARG A 100 -6.47 -7.54 3.90
CA ARG A 100 -6.07 -6.18 4.27
C ARG A 100 -6.03 -5.34 2.99
N GLY A 101 -6.32 -4.05 3.07
CA GLY A 101 -6.29 -3.18 1.90
C GLY A 101 -4.86 -2.90 1.44
N VAL A 102 -4.20 -1.95 2.11
CA VAL A 102 -2.84 -1.49 1.83
C VAL A 102 -1.96 -1.64 3.07
N VAL A 103 -0.77 -2.22 2.89
CA VAL A 103 0.25 -2.35 3.94
C VAL A 103 1.55 -1.70 3.46
N ILE A 104 2.06 -0.77 4.27
CA ILE A 104 3.29 -0.02 4.03
C ILE A 104 4.27 -0.35 5.16
N ALA A 105 5.43 -0.95 4.85
CA ALA A 105 6.40 -1.35 5.86
C ALA A 105 7.86 -1.11 5.41
N SER A 106 8.81 -1.29 6.33
CA SER A 106 10.26 -1.19 6.08
C SER A 106 10.64 0.10 5.32
N ARG A 107 10.35 1.26 5.92
CA ARG A 107 10.63 2.61 5.36
C ARG A 107 10.00 2.91 3.99
N SER A 108 9.02 2.12 3.54
CA SER A 108 8.26 2.43 2.34
C SER A 108 7.37 3.66 2.56
N ALA A 109 7.01 4.36 1.49
CA ALA A 109 6.09 5.50 1.55
C ALA A 109 4.93 5.36 0.57
N ALA A 110 3.80 5.97 0.94
CA ALA A 110 2.59 5.94 0.14
C ALA A 110 1.93 7.32 0.02
N GLN A 111 1.52 7.68 -1.18
CA GLN A 111 0.54 8.73 -1.42
C GLN A 111 -0.79 8.07 -1.81
N ILE A 112 -1.78 8.14 -0.93
CA ILE A 112 -3.10 7.50 -1.10
C ILE A 112 -4.14 8.62 -1.09
N HIS A 113 -4.68 8.91 -2.26
CA HIS A 113 -5.54 10.06 -2.47
C HIS A 113 -6.82 9.71 -3.23
N GLY A 114 -7.96 10.17 -2.72
CA GLY A 114 -9.25 9.99 -3.40
C GLY A 114 -9.68 8.53 -3.56
N CYS A 115 -9.10 7.60 -2.79
CA CYS A 115 -9.37 6.17 -2.92
C CYS A 115 -10.56 5.76 -2.05
N SER A 116 -11.23 4.67 -2.43
CA SER A 116 -12.27 4.04 -1.60
C SER A 116 -11.84 2.67 -1.07
N PHE A 117 -12.13 2.43 0.21
CA PHE A 117 -11.77 1.22 0.92
C PHE A 117 -13.00 0.54 1.52
N GLU A 118 -13.38 -0.63 1.02
CA GLU A 118 -14.62 -1.30 1.44
C GLU A 118 -14.44 -2.80 1.73
N ARG A 119 -15.18 -3.34 2.69
CA ARG A 119 -15.24 -4.80 2.96
C ARG A 119 -13.87 -5.46 3.10
N ASN A 120 -12.86 -4.74 3.60
CA ASN A 120 -11.55 -5.33 3.89
C ASN A 120 -11.60 -5.90 5.32
N ILE A 121 -11.22 -7.17 5.50
CA ILE A 121 -11.39 -7.86 6.80
C ILE A 121 -10.53 -7.20 7.90
N GLY A 122 -9.30 -6.84 7.54
CA GLY A 122 -8.32 -6.19 8.39
C GLY A 122 -8.33 -4.67 8.30
N TRP A 123 -7.15 -4.07 8.37
CA TRP A 123 -6.98 -2.63 8.21
C TRP A 123 -7.11 -2.24 6.73
N ALA A 124 -7.81 -1.15 6.46
CA ALA A 124 -7.85 -0.55 5.13
C ALA A 124 -6.45 -0.05 4.73
N ILE A 125 -5.78 0.67 5.63
CA ILE A 125 -4.39 1.11 5.47
C ILE A 125 -3.63 0.82 6.77
N ARG A 126 -2.47 0.18 6.67
CA ARG A 126 -1.60 -0.07 7.81
C ARG A 126 -0.16 0.32 7.49
N PHE A 127 0.42 1.15 8.34
CA PHE A 127 1.84 1.43 8.38
C PHE A 127 2.46 0.57 9.48
N GLU A 128 3.25 -0.43 9.08
CA GLU A 128 3.88 -1.38 10.00
C GLU A 128 5.28 -0.88 10.40
N ALA A 129 5.63 -1.09 11.67
CA ALA A 129 6.97 -0.79 12.17
C ALA A 129 8.01 -1.71 11.52
N GLU A 130 9.27 -1.27 11.47
CA GLU A 130 10.36 -2.18 11.14
C GLU A 130 10.39 -3.31 12.18
N GLY A 131 10.53 -4.55 11.70
CA GLY A 131 10.74 -5.68 12.59
C GLY A 131 12.08 -5.54 13.33
N PRO A 132 12.22 -6.17 14.51
CA PRO A 132 13.45 -6.10 15.31
C PRO A 132 14.70 -6.55 14.55
N GLU A 133 14.54 -7.42 13.55
CA GLU A 133 15.62 -7.95 12.71
C GLU A 133 16.23 -6.89 11.76
N GLN A 134 15.54 -5.78 11.50
CA GLN A 134 16.02 -4.69 10.63
C GLN A 134 16.59 -3.50 11.40
N ALA A 135 16.44 -3.46 12.72
CA ALA A 135 16.86 -2.35 13.58
C ALA A 135 18.34 -2.39 13.99
N GLN A 136 19.09 -3.43 13.61
CA GLN A 136 20.49 -3.64 14.08
C GLN A 136 21.58 -3.16 13.11
N ALA A 137 21.22 -2.56 11.97
CA ALA A 137 22.20 -1.84 11.17
C ALA A 137 22.21 -0.37 11.62
N GLU A 138 23.11 -0.03 12.54
CA GLU A 138 23.38 1.37 12.88
C GLU A 138 23.74 2.12 11.57
N PRO A 139 22.99 3.16 11.20
CA PRO A 139 23.26 3.91 9.98
C PRO A 139 24.66 4.51 10.09
N SER A 140 25.50 4.27 9.09
CA SER A 140 26.83 4.85 9.03
C SER A 140 26.73 6.39 9.00
N GLU A 141 27.77 7.14 9.40
CA GLU A 141 27.72 8.61 9.34
C GLU A 141 27.45 9.15 7.92
N GLN A 142 27.72 8.36 6.87
CA GLN A 142 27.32 8.67 5.49
C GLN A 142 25.80 8.53 5.26
N ASP A 143 25.12 7.64 5.98
CA ASP A 143 23.67 7.46 5.96
C ASP A 143 22.93 8.58 6.70
N LEU A 144 23.57 9.32 7.61
CA LEU A 144 22.97 10.47 8.29
C LEU A 144 22.69 11.64 7.33
N GLY A 145 23.47 11.79 6.26
CA GLY A 145 23.19 12.72 5.16
C GLY A 145 21.97 12.29 4.34
N ALA A 146 21.81 10.98 4.10
CA ALA A 146 20.61 10.39 3.51
C ALA A 146 19.40 10.42 4.47
N SER A 147 19.64 10.45 5.78
CA SER A 147 18.62 10.55 6.83
C SER A 147 17.92 11.90 6.91
N ARG A 148 18.55 12.97 6.41
CA ARG A 148 17.84 14.24 6.13
C ARG A 148 16.98 14.17 4.86
N ALA A 149 17.35 13.34 3.89
CA ALA A 149 16.48 13.00 2.75
C ALA A 149 15.37 12.00 3.14
N LEU A 150 15.50 11.26 4.26
CA LEU A 150 14.45 10.40 4.81
C LEU A 150 13.21 11.18 5.30
N ASN A 151 13.34 12.49 5.57
CA ASN A 151 12.17 13.40 5.70
C ASN A 151 11.34 13.51 4.40
N ALA A 152 11.81 12.98 3.26
CA ALA A 152 11.09 12.93 1.99
C ALA A 152 10.17 11.70 1.85
N LEU A 153 10.25 10.69 2.72
CA LEU A 153 9.35 9.53 2.70
C LEU A 153 8.14 9.76 3.63
N ARG A 154 7.55 10.96 3.54
CA ARG A 154 6.25 11.26 4.12
C ARG A 154 5.19 10.44 3.39
N SER A 155 4.33 9.79 4.15
CA SER A 155 3.12 9.18 3.58
C SER A 155 1.95 10.13 3.75
N ASP A 156 1.14 10.25 2.70
CA ASP A 156 -0.05 11.10 2.69
C ASP A 156 -1.26 10.22 2.43
N VAL A 157 -2.22 10.24 3.34
CA VAL A 157 -3.50 9.55 3.25
C VAL A 157 -4.58 10.62 3.27
N THR A 158 -5.02 11.05 2.08
CA THR A 158 -5.88 12.23 1.95
C THR A 158 -7.14 12.00 1.14
N PHE A 159 -8.25 12.60 1.57
CA PHE A 159 -9.52 12.58 0.84
C PHE A 159 -10.01 11.18 0.44
N ASN A 160 -9.74 10.17 1.27
CA ASN A 160 -10.18 8.80 1.03
C ASN A 160 -11.53 8.53 1.69
N GLU A 161 -12.27 7.58 1.14
CA GLU A 161 -13.53 7.09 1.69
C GLU A 161 -13.37 5.69 2.26
N PHE A 162 -13.83 5.48 3.49
CA PHE A 162 -13.80 4.18 4.14
C PHE A 162 -15.22 3.66 4.38
N GLY A 163 -15.47 2.42 3.97
CA GLY A 163 -16.78 1.77 4.10
C GLY A 163 -17.20 1.53 5.56
N ALA A 164 -18.51 1.46 5.75
CA ALA A 164 -19.15 1.32 7.07
C ALA A 164 -18.67 0.07 7.84
N PRO A 165 -18.60 0.12 9.19
CA PRO A 165 -18.23 -1.03 10.03
C PRO A 165 -19.15 -2.25 9.84
N SER A 166 -20.42 -2.02 9.55
CA SER A 166 -21.45 -3.05 9.39
C SER A 166 -21.31 -3.91 8.12
N LYS A 167 -20.45 -3.51 7.17
CA LYS A 167 -20.24 -4.21 5.90
C LYS A 167 -18.83 -4.81 5.84
N GLY A 168 -18.49 -5.70 6.76
CA GLY A 168 -17.29 -6.55 6.65
C GLY A 168 -15.94 -5.93 7.07
N ASN A 169 -15.89 -4.66 7.45
CA ASN A 169 -14.73 -4.10 8.15
C ASN A 169 -14.83 -4.47 9.63
N ALA A 170 -14.29 -5.63 10.04
CA ALA A 170 -14.39 -6.15 11.41
C ALA A 170 -13.70 -5.21 12.41
N GLY A 171 -14.48 -4.31 13.01
CA GLY A 171 -14.01 -3.17 13.81
C GLY A 171 -13.56 -2.02 12.90
N ARG A 172 -13.73 -0.77 13.35
CA ARG A 172 -13.37 0.52 12.71
C ARG A 172 -11.87 0.63 12.32
N LYS A 173 -11.36 -0.33 11.55
CA LYS A 173 -9.94 -0.54 11.22
C LYS A 173 -9.61 0.23 9.94
N ARG A 174 -9.52 1.55 10.05
CA ARG A 174 -9.26 2.42 8.89
C ARG A 174 -7.78 2.55 8.65
N VAL A 175 -7.15 3.44 9.40
CA VAL A 175 -5.73 3.71 9.32
C VAL A 175 -5.09 3.32 10.64
N ARG A 176 -4.05 2.50 10.57
CA ARG A 176 -3.20 2.16 11.71
C ARG A 176 -1.76 2.54 11.43
N VAL A 177 -1.15 3.21 12.38
CA VAL A 177 0.27 3.60 12.35
C VAL A 177 0.96 2.95 13.55
N ASP A 178 1.78 1.94 13.27
CA ASP A 178 2.50 1.16 14.29
C ASP A 178 3.91 1.68 14.58
N THR A 179 4.42 2.58 13.73
CA THR A 179 5.81 3.02 13.75
C THR A 179 5.91 4.39 14.42
N ARG A 180 6.91 4.55 15.30
CA ARG A 180 7.23 5.85 15.92
C ARG A 180 7.78 6.88 14.91
N ASN A 181 8.22 6.42 13.73
CA ASN A 181 8.95 7.21 12.73
C ASN A 181 8.17 7.43 11.43
N ALA A 182 6.91 7.02 11.36
CA ALA A 182 6.08 7.24 10.18
C ALA A 182 5.41 8.61 10.28
N TYR A 183 5.92 9.57 9.52
CA TYR A 183 5.21 10.83 9.25
C TYR A 183 4.08 10.54 8.27
N VAL A 184 2.88 10.30 8.81
CA VAL A 184 1.66 10.08 8.03
C VAL A 184 0.74 11.28 8.18
N LEU A 185 0.54 12.03 7.10
CA LEU A 185 -0.54 13.01 7.03
C LEU A 185 -1.85 12.28 6.77
N CYS A 186 -2.82 12.42 7.65
CA CYS A 186 -4.19 11.98 7.42
C CYS A 186 -5.10 13.22 7.37
N LEU A 187 -5.63 13.57 6.20
CA LEU A 187 -6.45 14.78 6.03
C LEU A 187 -7.65 14.56 5.10
N GLY A 188 -8.82 15.06 5.48
CA GLY A 188 -9.99 15.09 4.60
C GLY A 188 -10.59 13.71 4.29
N ASN A 189 -10.13 12.67 4.96
CA ASN A 189 -10.68 11.32 4.83
C ASN A 189 -12.07 11.26 5.48
N ARG A 190 -12.93 10.34 4.99
CA ARG A 190 -14.32 10.24 5.44
C ARG A 190 -14.77 8.79 5.61
N GLU A 191 -15.68 8.56 6.54
CA GLU A 191 -16.41 7.29 6.70
C GLU A 191 -17.88 7.52 7.05
N PRO A 192 -18.81 6.62 6.70
CA PRO A 192 -20.18 6.68 7.18
C PRO A 192 -20.23 6.49 8.71
N GLY A 193 -20.76 7.48 9.41
CA GLY A 193 -21.09 7.40 10.83
C GLY A 193 -22.35 6.58 11.09
N ASP A 194 -22.68 6.39 12.38
CA ASP A 194 -23.78 5.52 12.80
C ASP A 194 -25.17 6.03 12.33
N GLY A 195 -25.31 7.31 11.99
CA GLY A 195 -26.51 7.93 11.40
C GLY A 195 -26.44 8.16 9.88
N GLY A 196 -25.44 7.61 9.19
CA GLY A 196 -25.25 7.80 7.75
C GLY A 196 -24.56 9.11 7.34
N GLN A 197 -24.37 10.07 8.25
CA GLN A 197 -23.53 11.24 7.98
C GLN A 197 -22.06 10.85 7.79
N MET A 198 -21.34 11.57 6.93
CA MET A 198 -19.90 11.35 6.75
C MET A 198 -19.12 12.00 7.88
N VAL A 199 -18.24 11.23 8.53
CA VAL A 199 -17.37 11.67 9.64
C VAL A 199 -15.90 11.40 9.33
N GLU A 200 -14.99 12.02 10.05
CA GLU A 200 -13.56 11.74 9.91
C GLU A 200 -13.22 10.35 10.52
N PRO A 201 -12.48 9.49 9.80
CA PRO A 201 -12.17 8.15 10.28
C PRO A 201 -11.16 8.17 11.43
N GLN A 202 -11.32 7.23 12.35
CA GLN A 202 -10.35 7.04 13.43
C GLN A 202 -8.99 6.57 12.89
N VAL A 203 -7.95 7.34 13.16
CA VAL A 203 -6.54 6.95 12.99
C VAL A 203 -6.04 6.37 14.31
N LYS A 204 -5.65 5.09 14.32
CA LYS A 204 -5.06 4.47 15.52
C LYS A 204 -3.54 4.53 15.43
N CYS A 205 -2.95 5.36 16.29
CA CYS A 205 -1.51 5.36 16.54
C CYS A 205 -1.23 4.44 17.74
N GLN A 206 -0.50 3.35 17.55
CA GLN A 206 -0.03 2.54 18.67
C GLN A 206 1.36 3.02 19.05
N LYS A 207 1.51 3.54 20.27
CA LYS A 207 2.83 3.72 20.87
C LYS A 207 3.35 2.32 21.20
N THR A 208 4.21 1.79 20.33
CA THR A 208 5.08 0.66 20.65
C THR A 208 6.14 1.09 21.64
#